data_AF-A0A8S3AZ64-F1
#
_entry.id   AF-A0A8S3AZ64-F1
#
_cell.length_a   1.000
_cell.length_b   1.000
_cell.length_c   1.000
_cell.angle_alpha   90.00
_cell.angle_beta   90.00
_cell.angle_gamma   90.00
#
_symmetry.space_group_name_H-M   'P 1'
#
loop_
_entity.id
_entity.type
_entity.pdbx_description
1 polymer ?
#
loop_
_entity_poly.entity_id
_entity_poly.type
_entity_poly.pdbx_seq_one_letter_code
_entity_poly.pdbx_strand_id
1 'polypeptide(L)'
;YWIRDLSYCPRKREVARQRQCFKSCFDDSDCQSRYRSCVCDYDCGMSCVKRGITCPFLTAPDHGNIIYSNGNRFGSRASHECETGYVLEGPKYRYCQGDMWWGPTNSIPYCAKEVFCNQPPEIINAVNDVPSTITTFHAGYSVKYTCLTGYVGNGTATSECTFLGQWTFSTLKCTPIDCGSPGILRNGFLSGERFDYPNMIAFFCNDGYELIGKDTTRA
;
A
#
# COMPACT_ATOMS: atom_id res chain seq x y z
N TYR A 1 35.57 8.67 -3.16
CA TYR A 1 34.96 9.98 -3.36
C TYR A 1 34.47 10.49 -2.02
N TRP A 2 35.28 11.31 -1.34
CA TRP A 2 34.93 11.87 -0.03
C TRP A 2 34.21 13.19 -0.29
N ILE A 3 32.95 13.29 0.09
CA ILE A 3 32.21 14.54 -0.01
C ILE A 3 32.78 15.48 1.07
N ARG A 4 33.74 16.31 0.68
CA ARG A 4 34.28 17.43 1.47
C ARG A 4 33.45 18.71 1.29
N ASP A 5 32.37 18.63 0.53
CA ASP A 5 31.54 19.77 0.18
C ASP A 5 30.37 19.90 1.17
N LEU A 6 30.36 21.04 1.87
CA LEU A 6 29.35 21.43 2.86
C LEU A 6 27.93 21.49 2.29
N SER A 7 27.80 21.60 0.96
CA SER A 7 26.51 21.64 0.26
C SER A 7 25.76 20.30 0.23
N TYR A 8 26.46 19.18 0.39
CA TYR A 8 25.90 17.82 0.30
C TYR A 8 25.76 17.10 1.65
N CYS A 9 26.33 17.65 2.73
CA CYS A 9 26.19 17.05 4.06
C CYS A 9 24.94 17.61 4.76
N PRO A 10 23.95 16.77 5.13
CA PRO A 10 22.76 17.25 5.82
C PRO A 10 23.12 17.89 7.16
N ARG A 11 22.40 18.96 7.53
CA ARG A 11 22.50 19.53 8.89
C ARG A 11 22.11 18.45 9.91
N LYS A 12 22.77 18.48 11.07
CA LYS A 12 22.53 17.54 12.19
C LYS A 12 21.03 17.40 12.44
N ARG A 13 20.48 16.21 12.20
CA ARG A 13 19.05 15.93 12.41
C ARG A 13 18.75 15.83 13.91
N GLU A 14 17.53 16.16 14.33
CA GLU A 14 17.11 16.01 15.74
C GLU A 14 17.26 14.58 16.27
N VAL A 15 17.22 13.58 15.37
CA VAL A 15 17.47 12.15 15.63
C VAL A 15 18.88 11.89 16.22
N ALA A 16 19.83 12.81 16.00
CA ALA A 16 21.14 12.78 16.64
C ALA A 16 21.09 12.97 18.17
N ARG A 17 19.92 13.23 18.78
CA ARG A 17 19.79 13.30 20.25
C ARG A 17 19.99 11.95 20.95
N GLN A 18 19.84 10.83 20.26
CA GLN A 18 20.10 9.48 20.80
C GLN A 18 21.52 8.94 20.49
N ARG A 19 22.30 9.64 19.65
CA ARG A 19 23.65 9.25 19.24
C ARG A 19 24.65 10.32 19.70
N GLN A 20 25.72 9.92 20.37
CA GLN A 20 26.72 10.88 20.83
C GLN A 20 27.61 11.30 19.65
N CYS A 21 27.15 12.28 18.87
CA CYS A 21 27.91 12.84 17.76
C CYS A 21 29.22 13.47 18.25
N PHE A 22 30.29 13.26 17.48
CA PHE A 22 31.56 13.93 17.73
C PHE A 22 31.47 15.45 17.55
N LYS A 23 32.49 16.17 18.03
CA LYS A 23 32.60 17.63 17.91
C LYS A 23 32.33 18.06 16.46
N SER A 24 31.41 19.00 16.28
CA SER A 24 31.13 19.60 14.98
C SER A 24 32.35 20.40 14.49
N CYS A 25 32.53 20.46 13.17
CA CYS A 25 33.64 21.16 12.55
C CYS A 25 33.24 21.76 11.21
N PHE A 26 33.99 22.75 10.77
CA PHE A 26 33.96 23.30 9.42
C PHE A 26 35.14 22.77 8.61
N ASP A 27 36.32 22.66 9.21
CA ASP A 27 37.52 22.09 8.60
C ASP A 27 38.38 21.28 9.60
N ASP A 28 39.48 20.69 9.10
CA ASP A 28 40.36 19.80 9.89
C ASP A 28 41.02 20.52 11.10
N SER A 29 41.14 21.85 11.11
CA SER A 29 41.76 22.61 12.20
C SER A 29 40.90 22.62 13.47
N ASP A 30 39.57 22.60 13.33
CA ASP A 30 38.62 22.54 14.43
C ASP A 30 38.76 21.26 15.26
N CYS A 31 39.28 20.19 14.65
CA CYS A 31 39.37 18.88 15.25
C CYS A 31 40.52 18.72 16.24
N GLN A 32 41.42 19.69 16.33
CA GLN A 32 42.50 19.78 17.33
C GLN A 32 43.25 18.45 17.55
N SER A 33 43.33 17.60 16.51
CA SER A 33 43.89 16.25 16.57
C SER A 33 44.30 15.79 15.18
N ARG A 34 45.56 15.35 15.03
CA ARG A 34 46.08 14.77 13.77
C ARG A 34 45.45 13.43 13.39
N TYR A 35 44.74 12.79 14.31
CA TYR A 35 44.08 11.49 14.11
C TYR A 35 42.60 11.61 13.72
N ARG A 36 42.08 12.84 13.68
CA ARG A 36 40.72 13.14 13.26
C ARG A 36 40.74 14.02 12.02
N SER A 37 39.69 13.93 11.22
CA SER A 37 39.43 14.83 10.10
C SER A 37 37.98 15.26 10.14
N CYS A 38 37.73 16.47 9.64
CA CYS A 38 36.41 17.03 9.49
C CYS A 38 35.73 16.43 8.25
N VAL A 39 34.75 15.57 8.48
CA VAL A 39 34.07 14.82 7.43
C VAL A 39 32.59 14.71 7.71
N CYS A 40 31.80 14.42 6.66
CA CYS A 40 30.37 14.21 6.79
C CYS A 40 30.07 12.85 7.45
N ASP A 41 29.57 12.88 8.68
CA ASP A 41 29.13 11.71 9.47
C ASP A 41 27.61 11.51 9.36
N TYR A 42 27.08 11.67 8.14
CA TYR A 42 25.67 11.51 7.77
C TYR A 42 24.69 12.12 8.80
N ASP A 43 24.18 11.34 9.73
CA ASP A 43 23.21 11.77 10.75
C ASP A 43 23.76 12.87 11.68
N CYS A 44 25.07 12.88 11.90
CA CYS A 44 25.74 13.87 12.75
C CYS A 44 26.16 15.15 12.00
N GLY A 45 26.02 15.18 10.67
CA GLY A 45 26.54 16.26 9.83
C GLY A 45 28.07 16.30 9.83
N MET A 46 28.64 17.48 9.63
CA MET A 46 30.10 17.67 9.68
C MET A 46 30.63 17.50 11.10
N SER A 47 31.52 16.53 11.29
CA SER A 47 32.09 16.23 12.60
C SER A 47 33.52 15.68 12.52
N CYS A 48 34.23 15.79 13.65
CA CYS A 48 35.61 15.34 13.79
C CYS A 48 35.70 13.83 13.99
N VAL A 49 35.73 13.09 12.90
CA VAL A 49 35.76 11.63 12.88
C VAL A 49 37.19 11.10 12.85
N LYS A 50 37.44 9.98 13.55
CA LYS A 50 38.77 9.32 13.57
C LYS A 50 39.13 8.80 12.18
N ARG A 51 40.39 8.94 11.77
CA ARG A 51 40.91 8.39 10.52
C ARG A 51 40.99 6.85 10.60
N GLY A 52 40.74 6.18 9.48
CA GLY A 52 40.87 4.72 9.38
C GLY A 52 39.75 3.94 10.08
N ILE A 53 38.57 4.53 10.26
CA ILE A 53 37.40 3.81 10.79
C ILE A 53 36.92 2.75 9.80
N THR A 54 36.60 1.59 10.35
CA THR A 54 35.90 0.49 9.69
C THR A 54 34.72 0.05 10.55
N CYS A 55 33.59 -0.21 9.93
CA CYS A 55 32.43 -0.82 10.56
C CYS A 55 32.54 -2.35 10.49
N PRO A 56 31.80 -3.11 11.31
CA PRO A 56 31.70 -4.56 11.09
C PRO A 56 31.00 -4.87 9.77
N PHE A 57 31.28 -6.02 9.16
CA PHE A 57 30.47 -6.49 8.03
C PHE A 57 29.07 -6.81 8.53
N LEU A 58 28.05 -6.31 7.82
CA LEU A 58 26.66 -6.64 8.10
C LEU A 58 26.37 -8.08 7.67
N THR A 59 25.52 -8.74 8.43
CA THR A 59 24.87 -9.98 8.02
C THR A 59 23.76 -9.65 7.02
N ALA A 60 23.72 -10.39 5.91
CA ALA A 60 22.63 -10.25 4.94
C ALA A 60 21.29 -10.62 5.60
N PRO A 61 20.19 -9.89 5.29
CA PRO A 61 18.87 -10.30 5.74
C PRO A 61 18.49 -11.63 5.10
N ASP A 62 17.61 -12.39 5.75
CA ASP A 62 17.04 -13.60 5.16
C ASP A 62 16.39 -13.25 3.81
N HIS A 63 16.65 -14.06 2.78
CA HIS A 63 16.22 -13.81 1.39
C HIS A 63 16.72 -12.49 0.79
N GLY A 64 17.88 -12.02 1.22
CA GLY A 64 18.53 -10.86 0.61
C GLY A 64 20.04 -10.92 0.62
N ASN A 65 20.64 -9.94 -0.04
CA ASN A 65 22.08 -9.77 -0.19
C ASN A 65 22.50 -8.32 0.10
N ILE A 66 23.77 -8.14 0.43
CA ILE A 66 24.35 -6.82 0.71
C ILE A 66 25.51 -6.55 -0.25
N ILE A 67 25.43 -5.42 -0.95
CA ILE A 67 26.45 -4.95 -1.89
C ILE A 67 27.15 -3.72 -1.30
N TYR A 68 28.45 -3.86 -1.04
CA TYR A 68 29.29 -2.79 -0.50
C TYR A 68 29.97 -2.01 -1.63
N SER A 69 29.89 -0.68 -1.58
CA SER A 69 30.61 0.16 -2.54
C SER A 69 32.13 0.14 -2.34
N ASN A 70 32.60 0.04 -1.09
CA ASN A 70 34.02 0.05 -0.76
C ASN A 70 34.30 -0.71 0.55
N GLY A 71 33.83 -1.97 0.62
CA GLY A 71 33.92 -2.80 1.80
C GLY A 71 33.24 -2.15 3.01
N ASN A 72 33.91 -2.19 4.16
CA ASN A 72 33.38 -1.72 5.44
C ASN A 72 34.05 -0.44 5.98
N ARG A 73 34.75 0.32 5.13
CA ARG A 73 35.43 1.55 5.53
C ARG A 73 34.42 2.68 5.79
N PHE A 74 34.79 3.66 6.61
CA PHE A 74 34.00 4.88 6.81
C PHE A 74 33.53 5.49 5.48
N GLY A 75 32.26 5.90 5.43
CA GLY A 75 31.61 6.43 4.24
C GLY A 75 31.24 5.39 3.18
N SER A 76 31.61 4.12 3.35
CA SER A 76 31.13 3.04 2.46
C SER A 76 29.62 2.92 2.53
N ARG A 77 28.99 2.58 1.41
CA ARG A 77 27.55 2.34 1.25
C ARG A 77 27.30 0.85 1.15
N ALA A 78 26.51 0.31 2.07
CA ALA A 78 25.93 -1.02 2.01
C ALA A 78 24.54 -0.90 1.37
N SER A 79 24.34 -1.55 0.23
CA SER A 79 23.08 -1.57 -0.51
C SER A 79 22.42 -2.92 -0.29
N HIS A 80 21.16 -2.92 0.14
CA HIS A 80 20.39 -4.13 0.40
C HIS A 80 19.53 -4.44 -0.80
N GLU A 81 19.55 -5.69 -1.23
CA GLU A 81 18.76 -6.22 -2.32
C GLU A 81 18.06 -7.49 -1.84
N CYS A 82 16.84 -7.71 -2.31
CA CYS A 82 16.05 -8.88 -1.95
C CYS A 82 15.97 -9.84 -3.14
N GLU A 83 15.87 -11.13 -2.84
CA GLU A 83 15.62 -12.17 -3.82
C GLU A 83 14.25 -11.98 -4.50
N THR A 84 14.08 -12.57 -5.68
CA THR A 84 12.81 -12.55 -6.41
C THR A 84 11.67 -13.09 -5.53
N GLY A 85 10.56 -12.36 -5.46
CA GLY A 85 9.42 -12.69 -4.59
C GLY A 85 9.52 -12.14 -3.17
N TYR A 86 10.49 -11.26 -2.91
CA TYR A 86 10.62 -10.50 -1.67
C TYR A 86 10.79 -9.00 -1.95
N VAL A 87 10.23 -8.17 -1.08
CA VAL A 87 10.33 -6.71 -1.11
C VAL A 87 11.16 -6.22 0.06
N LEU A 88 12.01 -5.23 -0.20
CA LEU A 88 12.83 -4.61 0.82
C LEU A 88 11.99 -3.66 1.69
N GLU A 89 11.86 -3.99 2.96
CA GLU A 89 11.28 -3.13 3.98
C GLU A 89 12.39 -2.41 4.75
N GLY A 90 12.29 -1.08 4.86
CA GLY A 90 13.30 -0.24 5.51
C GLY A 90 14.29 0.44 4.53
N PRO A 91 15.44 0.92 5.02
CA PRO A 91 16.35 1.75 4.22
C PRO A 91 17.14 0.91 3.20
N LYS A 92 17.02 1.27 1.92
CA LYS A 92 17.82 0.66 0.83
C LYS A 92 19.33 0.73 1.08
N TYR A 93 19.78 1.83 1.66
CA TYR A 93 21.20 2.10 1.88
C TYR A 93 21.49 2.29 3.35
N ARG A 94 22.58 1.69 3.80
CA ARG A 94 23.24 2.03 5.06
C ARG A 94 24.64 2.53 4.78
N TYR A 95 25.13 3.41 5.65
CA TYR A 95 26.45 4.03 5.51
C TYR A 95 27.30 3.72 6.74
N CYS A 96 28.58 3.44 6.54
CA CYS A 96 29.51 3.26 7.64
C CYS A 96 29.85 4.63 8.25
N GLN A 97 29.43 4.86 9.48
CA GLN A 97 29.46 6.16 10.15
C GLN A 97 30.67 6.31 11.10
N GLY A 98 30.85 7.51 11.63
CA GLY A 98 32.01 7.90 12.44
C GLY A 98 32.08 7.26 13.82
N ASP A 99 31.00 6.63 14.27
CA ASP A 99 30.92 5.81 15.49
C ASP A 99 31.26 4.34 15.25
N MET A 100 31.78 4.01 14.07
CA MET A 100 32.15 2.64 13.67
C MET A 100 30.94 1.70 13.53
N TRP A 101 29.76 2.26 13.26
CA TRP A 101 28.55 1.47 13.01
C TRP A 101 27.84 1.88 11.71
N TRP A 102 26.96 1.00 11.22
CA TRP A 102 26.16 1.27 10.03
C TRP A 102 24.90 2.06 10.40
N GLY A 103 24.73 3.24 9.84
CA GLY A 103 23.52 4.04 9.97
C GLY A 103 22.68 4.08 8.70
N PRO A 104 21.40 4.43 8.78
CA PRO A 104 20.68 4.72 10.02
C PRO A 104 20.39 3.44 10.83
N THR A 105 20.16 3.58 12.14
CA THR A 105 19.92 2.45 13.09
C THR A 105 18.48 2.36 13.58
N ASN A 106 17.66 3.38 13.33
CA ASN A 106 16.24 3.41 13.72
C ASN A 106 15.35 2.48 12.89
N SER A 107 15.85 1.98 11.76
CA SER A 107 15.18 1.02 10.90
C SER A 107 16.23 0.08 10.31
N ILE A 108 16.06 -1.21 10.56
CA ILE A 108 16.95 -2.26 10.06
C ILE A 108 16.28 -2.86 8.82
N PRO A 109 16.96 -2.88 7.65
CA PRO A 109 16.38 -3.42 6.43
C PRO A 109 16.20 -4.93 6.54
N TYR A 110 15.05 -5.42 6.09
CA TYR A 110 14.76 -6.84 5.95
C TYR A 110 13.94 -7.10 4.68
N CYS A 111 13.98 -8.34 4.19
CA CYS A 111 13.22 -8.74 3.00
C CYS A 111 11.91 -9.40 3.44
N ALA A 112 10.79 -8.74 3.14
CA ALA A 112 9.46 -9.27 3.39
C ALA A 112 8.99 -10.08 2.18
N LYS A 113 8.39 -11.25 2.41
CA LYS A 113 7.84 -12.04 1.31
C LYS A 113 6.75 -11.26 0.60
N GLU A 114 6.81 -11.19 -0.73
CA GLU A 114 5.72 -10.63 -1.52
C GLU A 114 4.51 -11.56 -1.44
N VAL A 115 3.38 -10.98 -1.06
CA VAL A 115 2.12 -11.70 -0.94
C VAL A 115 1.10 -11.04 -1.86
N PHE A 116 0.47 -11.88 -2.67
CA PHE A 116 -0.54 -11.49 -3.61
C PHE A 116 -1.83 -12.28 -3.40
N CYS A 117 -2.96 -11.62 -3.65
CA CYS A 117 -4.24 -12.28 -3.86
C CYS A 117 -4.52 -12.38 -5.36
N ASN A 118 -5.30 -13.38 -5.74
CA ASN A 118 -5.89 -13.48 -7.07
C ASN A 118 -7.09 -12.51 -7.18
N GLN A 119 -7.97 -12.71 -8.16
CA GLN A 119 -9.19 -11.91 -8.30
C GLN A 119 -10.04 -11.88 -7.01
N PRO A 120 -10.65 -10.73 -6.68
CA PRO A 120 -11.57 -10.62 -5.55
C PRO A 120 -12.75 -11.59 -5.68
N PRO A 121 -13.34 -12.04 -4.55
CA PRO A 121 -14.52 -12.89 -4.57
C PRO A 121 -15.69 -12.24 -5.34
N GLU A 122 -16.43 -13.03 -6.10
CA GLU A 122 -17.67 -12.55 -6.73
C GLU A 122 -18.79 -12.47 -5.69
N ILE A 123 -19.59 -11.39 -5.76
CA ILE A 123 -20.79 -11.22 -4.93
C ILE A 123 -21.98 -11.15 -5.89
N ILE A 124 -22.98 -11.99 -5.66
CA ILE A 124 -24.16 -12.06 -6.52
C ILE A 124 -24.87 -10.70 -6.59
N ASN A 125 -25.23 -10.27 -7.80
CA ASN A 125 -25.84 -8.99 -8.08
C ASN A 125 -25.00 -7.77 -7.63
N ALA A 126 -23.67 -7.91 -7.59
CA ALA A 126 -22.74 -6.82 -7.34
C ALA A 126 -21.57 -6.86 -8.32
N VAL A 127 -20.90 -5.72 -8.45
CA VAL A 127 -19.65 -5.57 -9.19
C VAL A 127 -18.62 -4.92 -8.29
N ASN A 128 -17.36 -5.32 -8.41
CA ASN A 128 -16.26 -4.62 -7.75
C ASN A 128 -15.72 -3.49 -8.65
N ASP A 129 -14.94 -2.58 -8.06
CA ASP A 129 -14.35 -1.42 -8.70
C ASP A 129 -13.08 -1.72 -9.51
N VAL A 130 -12.71 -2.99 -9.65
CA VAL A 130 -11.49 -3.41 -10.34
C VAL A 130 -11.79 -3.92 -11.75
N PRO A 131 -10.99 -3.52 -12.76
CA PRO A 131 -11.04 -4.10 -14.10
C PRO A 131 -10.72 -5.61 -14.12
N SER A 132 -11.45 -6.36 -14.95
CA SER A 132 -11.23 -7.81 -15.12
C SER A 132 -9.87 -8.18 -15.72
N THR A 133 -9.14 -7.22 -16.29
CA THR A 133 -7.79 -7.40 -16.84
C THR A 133 -6.71 -7.52 -15.77
N ILE A 134 -6.99 -7.07 -14.54
CA ILE A 134 -6.06 -7.16 -13.41
C ILE A 134 -6.37 -8.43 -12.62
N THR A 135 -5.37 -9.30 -12.48
CA THR A 135 -5.55 -10.64 -11.87
C THR A 135 -4.79 -10.83 -10.57
N THR A 136 -3.84 -9.95 -10.25
CA THR A 136 -2.98 -10.03 -9.06
C THR A 136 -3.00 -8.74 -8.26
N PHE A 137 -3.11 -8.86 -6.94
CA PHE A 137 -3.26 -7.75 -6.00
C PHE A 137 -2.30 -7.89 -4.84
N HIS A 138 -1.54 -6.85 -4.52
CA HIS A 138 -0.65 -6.86 -3.36
C HIS A 138 -1.44 -6.93 -2.04
N ALA A 139 -0.85 -7.52 -1.01
CA ALA A 139 -1.39 -7.45 0.35
C ALA A 139 -1.62 -5.98 0.78
N GLY A 140 -2.75 -5.72 1.44
CA GLY A 140 -3.26 -4.40 1.78
C GLY A 140 -4.15 -3.75 0.70
N TYR A 141 -4.19 -4.30 -0.53
CA TYR A 141 -5.09 -3.77 -1.56
C TYR A 141 -6.54 -4.02 -1.17
N SER A 142 -7.37 -2.99 -1.26
CA SER A 142 -8.81 -3.04 -0.92
C SER A 142 -9.66 -2.79 -2.15
N VAL A 143 -10.74 -3.57 -2.28
CA VAL A 143 -11.75 -3.41 -3.33
C VAL A 143 -13.09 -3.03 -2.73
N LYS A 144 -13.87 -2.28 -3.49
CA LYS A 144 -15.23 -1.89 -3.13
C LYS A 144 -16.24 -2.50 -4.08
N TYR A 145 -17.27 -3.11 -3.50
CA TYR A 145 -18.40 -3.66 -4.21
C TYR A 145 -19.55 -2.66 -4.28
N THR A 146 -20.25 -2.68 -5.41
CA THR A 146 -21.47 -1.90 -5.65
C THR A 146 -22.53 -2.85 -6.19
N CYS A 147 -23.73 -2.83 -5.61
CA CYS A 147 -24.84 -3.62 -6.13
C CYS A 147 -25.20 -3.16 -7.55
N LEU A 148 -25.59 -4.11 -8.39
CA LEU A 148 -26.11 -3.84 -9.72
C LEU A 148 -27.41 -3.02 -9.64
N THR A 149 -27.73 -2.32 -10.72
CA THR A 149 -28.99 -1.59 -10.87
C THR A 149 -30.19 -2.49 -10.57
N GLY A 150 -31.12 -2.00 -9.75
CA GLY A 150 -32.29 -2.74 -9.30
C GLY A 150 -32.09 -3.57 -8.03
N TYR A 151 -30.89 -3.53 -7.43
CA TYR A 151 -30.58 -4.20 -6.17
C TYR A 151 -30.15 -3.20 -5.10
N VAL A 152 -30.51 -3.48 -3.85
CA VAL A 152 -30.09 -2.73 -2.66
C VAL A 152 -29.15 -3.58 -1.81
N GLY A 153 -28.08 -2.96 -1.34
CA GLY A 153 -27.03 -3.62 -0.57
C GLY A 153 -27.24 -3.51 0.93
N ASN A 154 -27.00 -4.61 1.65
CA ASN A 154 -26.91 -4.64 3.11
C ASN A 154 -25.60 -5.32 3.55
N GLY A 155 -24.88 -4.73 4.51
CA GLY A 155 -23.60 -5.23 5.02
C GLY A 155 -22.38 -4.43 4.55
N THR A 156 -21.19 -5.00 4.78
CA THR A 156 -19.89 -4.42 4.40
C THR A 156 -19.60 -4.68 2.94
N ALA A 157 -19.40 -3.63 2.16
CA ALA A 157 -19.18 -3.68 0.72
C ALA A 157 -17.70 -3.62 0.33
N THR A 158 -16.80 -4.09 1.19
CA THR A 158 -15.35 -4.01 0.96
C THR A 158 -14.68 -5.34 1.26
N SER A 159 -13.62 -5.64 0.52
CA SER A 159 -12.75 -6.79 0.78
C SER A 159 -11.29 -6.35 0.61
N GLU A 160 -10.40 -6.85 1.46
CA GLU A 160 -8.98 -6.50 1.49
C GLU A 160 -8.12 -7.74 1.27
N CYS A 161 -7.09 -7.64 0.44
CA CYS A 161 -6.11 -8.70 0.26
C CYS A 161 -5.21 -8.78 1.49
N THR A 162 -5.28 -9.86 2.25
CA THR A 162 -4.49 -10.02 3.48
C THR A 162 -3.05 -10.43 3.19
N PHE A 163 -2.17 -10.26 4.19
CA PHE A 163 -0.81 -10.79 4.19
C PHE A 163 -0.72 -12.33 4.15
N LEU A 164 -1.85 -13.03 4.14
CA LEU A 164 -1.93 -14.48 3.91
C LEU A 164 -2.27 -14.84 2.45
N GLY A 165 -2.41 -13.85 1.57
CA GLY A 165 -2.76 -14.07 0.16
C GLY A 165 -4.24 -14.42 -0.03
N GLN A 166 -5.08 -14.02 0.93
CA GLN A 166 -6.52 -14.28 0.93
C GLN A 166 -7.30 -12.98 1.09
N TRP A 167 -8.42 -12.86 0.38
CA TRP A 167 -9.35 -11.75 0.54
C TRP A 167 -10.12 -11.84 1.85
N THR A 168 -10.33 -10.71 2.54
CA THR A 168 -11.24 -10.65 3.68
C THR A 168 -12.68 -10.90 3.25
N PHE A 169 -13.47 -11.47 4.14
CA PHE A 169 -14.88 -11.73 3.86
C PHE A 169 -15.69 -10.43 3.82
N SER A 170 -16.36 -10.19 2.69
CA SER A 170 -17.36 -9.14 2.53
C SER A 170 -18.74 -9.67 2.95
N THR A 171 -19.46 -8.92 3.80
CA THR A 171 -20.80 -9.33 4.26
C THR A 171 -21.92 -8.79 3.37
N LEU A 172 -21.57 -8.08 2.28
CA LEU A 172 -22.54 -7.47 1.36
C LEU A 172 -23.49 -8.51 0.77
N LYS A 173 -24.78 -8.26 0.93
CA LYS A 173 -25.85 -8.95 0.22
C LYS A 173 -26.64 -7.93 -0.60
N CYS A 174 -26.74 -8.18 -1.90
CA CYS A 174 -27.53 -7.37 -2.81
C CYS A 174 -28.88 -8.06 -3.07
N THR A 175 -29.95 -7.52 -2.52
CA THR A 175 -31.31 -8.04 -2.68
C THR A 175 -32.10 -7.18 -3.68
N PRO A 176 -33.01 -7.77 -4.46
CA PRO A 176 -33.91 -7.00 -5.33
C PRO A 176 -34.59 -5.86 -4.58
N ILE A 177 -34.71 -4.71 -5.23
CA ILE A 177 -35.57 -3.63 -4.74
C ILE A 177 -37.02 -4.07 -4.99
N ASP A 178 -37.84 -4.04 -3.95
CA ASP A 178 -39.28 -4.20 -4.04
C ASP A 178 -39.91 -2.84 -4.34
N CYS A 179 -40.56 -2.71 -5.49
CA CYS A 179 -41.21 -1.47 -5.92
C CYS A 179 -42.64 -1.35 -5.39
N GLY A 180 -43.14 -2.39 -4.73
CA GLY A 180 -44.51 -2.47 -4.25
C GLY A 180 -45.51 -2.71 -5.37
N SER A 181 -46.73 -3.11 -4.98
CA SER A 181 -47.80 -3.33 -5.94
C SER A 181 -48.17 -2.02 -6.66
N PRO A 182 -48.28 -2.02 -8.01
CA PRO A 182 -48.70 -0.84 -8.78
C PRO A 182 -50.17 -0.46 -8.56
N GLY A 183 -50.90 -1.17 -7.70
CA GLY A 183 -52.31 -0.94 -7.40
C GLY A 183 -53.25 -1.68 -8.35
N ILE A 184 -54.52 -1.30 -8.34
CA ILE A 184 -55.56 -1.95 -9.16
C ILE A 184 -55.73 -1.16 -10.47
N LEU A 185 -55.68 -1.85 -11.61
CA LEU A 185 -56.05 -1.30 -12.91
C LEU A 185 -57.58 -1.27 -13.05
N ARG A 186 -58.18 -0.08 -13.13
CA ARG A 186 -59.64 0.03 -13.35
C ARG A 186 -60.00 -0.46 -14.75
N ASN A 187 -61.07 -1.26 -14.84
CA ASN A 187 -61.56 -1.85 -16.10
C ASN A 187 -60.48 -2.64 -16.86
N GLY A 188 -59.60 -3.29 -16.11
CA GLY A 188 -58.52 -4.11 -16.65
C GLY A 188 -57.95 -5.03 -15.59
N PHE A 189 -56.86 -5.72 -15.91
CA PHE A 189 -56.13 -6.59 -15.00
C PHE A 189 -54.62 -6.52 -15.25
N LEU A 190 -53.86 -6.93 -14.24
CA LEU A 190 -52.41 -7.04 -14.28
C LEU A 190 -52.00 -8.50 -14.45
N SER A 191 -50.95 -8.75 -15.21
CA SER A 191 -50.28 -10.05 -15.27
C SER A 191 -48.86 -9.93 -14.72
N GLY A 192 -48.59 -10.68 -13.65
CA GLY A 192 -47.32 -10.71 -12.92
C GLY A 192 -47.54 -10.87 -11.41
N GLU A 193 -46.80 -11.78 -10.77
CA GLU A 193 -46.97 -12.14 -9.34
C GLU A 193 -45.96 -11.46 -8.41
N ARG A 194 -44.90 -10.87 -8.97
CA ARG A 194 -43.76 -10.33 -8.24
C ARG A 194 -43.45 -8.90 -8.68
N PHE A 195 -43.32 -7.99 -7.71
CA PHE A 195 -43.11 -6.56 -7.93
C PHE A 195 -41.70 -6.10 -7.52
N ASP A 196 -40.77 -7.04 -7.39
CA ASP A 196 -39.36 -6.79 -7.19
C ASP A 196 -38.57 -6.88 -8.51
N TYR A 197 -37.46 -6.15 -8.60
CA TYR A 197 -36.59 -6.19 -9.78
C TYR A 197 -36.01 -7.61 -10.02
N PRO A 198 -35.83 -8.08 -11.27
CA PRO A 198 -36.11 -7.46 -12.57
C PRO A 198 -37.46 -7.88 -13.16
N ASN A 199 -38.45 -8.26 -12.34
CA ASN A 199 -39.71 -8.79 -12.83
C ASN A 199 -40.45 -7.77 -13.69
N MET A 200 -41.27 -8.27 -14.62
CA MET A 200 -42.08 -7.44 -15.52
C MET A 200 -43.56 -7.65 -15.26
N ILE A 201 -44.32 -6.55 -15.28
CA ILE A 201 -45.76 -6.52 -15.13
C ILE A 201 -46.39 -6.05 -16.44
N ALA A 202 -47.37 -6.79 -16.94
CA ALA A 202 -48.14 -6.43 -18.12
C ALA A 202 -49.56 -5.99 -17.74
N PHE A 203 -50.07 -4.97 -18.44
CA PHE A 203 -51.38 -4.36 -18.21
C PHE A 203 -52.34 -4.74 -19.34
N PHE A 204 -53.55 -5.17 -18.98
CA PHE A 204 -54.58 -5.57 -19.93
C PHE A 204 -55.88 -4.82 -19.65
N CYS A 205 -56.56 -4.35 -20.69
CA CYS A 205 -57.88 -3.72 -20.58
C CYS A 205 -58.98 -4.74 -20.87
N ASN A 206 -60.11 -4.58 -20.17
CA ASN A 206 -61.32 -5.32 -20.50
C ASN A 206 -61.92 -4.83 -21.82
N ASP A 207 -62.79 -5.63 -22.44
CA ASP A 207 -63.44 -5.28 -23.70
C ASP A 207 -64.12 -3.90 -23.65
N GLY A 208 -63.88 -3.09 -24.68
CA GLY A 208 -64.40 -1.73 -24.79
C GLY A 208 -63.58 -0.65 -24.09
N TYR A 209 -62.44 -1.00 -23.47
CA TYR A 209 -61.50 -0.06 -22.87
C TYR A 209 -60.16 -0.06 -23.60
N GLU A 210 -59.50 1.10 -23.61
CA GLU A 210 -58.17 1.29 -24.21
C GLU A 210 -57.17 1.70 -23.13
N LEU A 211 -55.96 1.12 -23.19
CA LEU A 211 -54.91 1.43 -22.22
C LEU A 211 -54.27 2.78 -22.56
N ILE A 212 -54.28 3.69 -21.61
CA ILE A 212 -53.57 4.97 -21.72
C ILE A 212 -52.24 4.85 -20.98
N GLY A 213 -51.13 4.76 -21.73
CA GLY A 213 -49.78 4.66 -21.16
C GLY A 213 -49.00 3.47 -21.71
N LYS A 214 -48.11 2.91 -20.90
CA LYS A 214 -47.31 1.72 -21.27
C LYS A 214 -48.08 0.44 -20.94
N ASP A 215 -48.04 -0.52 -21.86
CA ASP A 215 -48.60 -1.88 -21.73
C ASP A 215 -47.79 -2.81 -20.83
N THR A 216 -46.53 -2.45 -20.58
CA THR A 216 -45.60 -3.18 -19.74
C THR A 216 -44.75 -2.23 -18.91
N THR A 217 -44.44 -2.64 -17.68
CA THR A 217 -43.44 -1.97 -16.85
C THR A 217 -42.51 -3.00 -16.20
N ARG A 218 -41.24 -2.63 -16.08
CA ARG A 218 -40.30 -3.35 -15.21
C ARG A 218 -40.50 -2.82 -13.79
N ALA A 219 -40.55 -3.72 -12.82
CA ALA A 219 -40.39 -3.37 -11.42
C ALA A 219 -39.01 -2.73 -11.22
#